data_AF-A0A2M8HQT3-F1
#
_entry.id   AF-A0A2M8HQT3-F1
#
_cell.length_a   1.000
_cell.length_b   1.000
_cell.length_c   1.000
_cell.angle_alpha   90.00
_cell.angle_beta   90.00
_cell.angle_gamma   90.00
#
_symmetry.space_group_name_H-M   'P 1'
#
loop_
_entity.id
_entity.type
_entity.pdbx_description
1 polymer ?
#
loop_
_entity_poly.entity_id
_entity_poly.type
_entity_poly.pdbx_seq_one_letter_code
_entity_poly.pdbx_strand_id
1 'polypeptide(L)'
;MKKIILTFLFVFSLNHCNLVDVIKSSIPEPEIEIIGLKLSKVTMTDVSLLLETSIKNPYNVTIPSSDLALDVNIEGLKLTSLKTDLGKIESKSTKNMPFQLNFKYTDLIQFYKKFPSKEFLNLQLKGNLSVPIPTKYDLAGKKSFAVPVEFTKPIPSALPDVEISNFTMISPDFTQLALDSAKGILGGVLGNKDPKNGPKIETAFDLKFLNKAASKMNLNDLKFNLELDGQKFVTASPEEIINDGKTSFVKIKTSVPILDAGSALVNIAKNKSAKYELTGISGWSFPALDEANIPFQYNKMGNLRWK
;
A
#
# COMPACT_ATOMS: atom_id res chain seq x y z
N MET A 1 57.10 72.19 37.29
CA MET A 1 55.64 72.45 37.28
C MET A 1 55.06 72.01 35.92
N LYS A 2 53.81 71.51 35.92
CA LYS A 2 52.97 71.04 34.78
C LYS A 2 53.28 69.62 34.29
N LYS A 3 52.71 68.55 34.88
CA LYS A 3 51.33 68.00 34.82
C LYS A 3 50.87 67.53 33.43
N ILE A 4 50.84 66.19 33.35
CA ILE A 4 50.13 65.25 32.47
C ILE A 4 48.70 65.70 32.12
N ILE A 5 48.26 65.44 30.88
CA ILE A 5 46.93 64.90 30.56
C ILE A 5 47.06 64.09 29.26
N LEU A 6 46.80 62.79 29.38
CA LEU A 6 46.66 61.80 28.32
C LEU A 6 45.16 61.74 27.98
N THR A 7 44.77 62.16 26.78
CA THR A 7 43.36 62.11 26.35
C THR A 7 43.11 60.81 25.59
N PHE A 8 42.47 59.86 26.28
CA PHE A 8 42.01 58.58 25.73
C PHE A 8 40.66 58.83 25.04
N LEU A 9 40.64 58.81 23.69
CA LEU A 9 39.41 58.91 22.91
C LEU A 9 38.79 57.51 22.78
N PHE A 10 37.82 57.22 23.64
CA PHE A 10 37.03 55.99 23.61
C PHE A 10 35.89 56.16 22.59
N VAL A 11 36.08 55.63 21.38
CA VAL A 11 35.02 55.59 20.36
C VAL A 11 34.06 54.46 20.72
N PHE A 12 32.94 54.82 21.35
CA PHE A 12 31.79 53.93 21.55
C PHE A 12 31.17 53.61 20.18
N SER A 13 31.47 52.42 19.65
CA SER A 13 30.69 51.81 18.58
C SER A 13 29.32 51.40 19.12
N LEU A 14 28.32 52.23 18.87
CA LEU A 14 26.89 51.92 19.09
C LEU A 14 26.49 50.78 18.13
N ASN A 15 26.53 49.55 18.64
CA ASN A 15 25.83 48.42 18.03
C ASN A 15 24.33 48.76 18.02
N HIS A 16 23.81 49.15 16.86
CA HIS A 16 22.38 49.27 16.64
C HIS A 16 21.80 47.85 16.62
N CYS A 17 21.37 47.40 17.79
CA CYS A 17 20.49 46.25 17.92
C CYS A 17 19.20 46.60 17.18
N ASN A 18 18.96 45.94 16.04
CA ASN A 18 17.74 46.10 15.25
C ASN A 18 16.54 45.66 16.09
N LEU A 19 15.88 46.63 16.72
CA LEU A 19 14.63 46.49 17.48
C LEU A 19 13.45 45.95 16.62
N VAL A 20 13.64 45.84 15.31
CA VAL A 20 12.65 45.32 14.34
C VAL A 20 12.49 43.80 14.43
N ASP A 21 13.52 43.06 14.86
CA ASP A 21 13.39 41.60 15.05
C ASP A 21 12.73 41.22 16.38
N VAL A 22 12.74 42.12 17.37
CA VAL A 22 12.08 41.92 18.68
C VAL A 22 10.56 42.12 18.62
N ILE A 23 10.05 42.84 17.62
CA ILE A 23 8.60 43.11 17.44
C ILE A 23 7.93 42.10 16.48
N LYS A 24 8.68 41.13 15.93
CA LYS A 24 8.12 40.03 15.15
C LYS A 24 7.37 38.97 15.99
N SER A 25 7.27 39.13 17.31
CA SER A 25 6.65 38.15 18.21
C SER A 25 5.55 38.74 19.08
N SER A 26 4.29 38.37 18.84
CA SER A 26 3.26 38.31 19.89
C SER A 26 2.04 37.46 19.55
N ILE A 27 1.87 37.01 18.30
CA ILE A 27 0.80 36.07 17.94
C ILE A 27 1.43 34.73 17.55
N PRO A 28 1.23 33.66 18.33
CA PRO A 28 1.77 32.34 18.00
C PRO A 28 1.11 31.81 16.73
N GLU A 29 1.91 31.31 15.79
CA GLU A 29 1.38 30.69 14.57
C GLU A 29 0.90 29.25 14.86
N PRO A 30 -0.17 28.77 14.19
CA PRO A 30 -0.55 27.38 14.24
C PRO A 30 0.56 26.49 13.70
N GLU A 31 0.79 25.36 14.36
CA GLU A 31 1.85 24.41 14.01
C GLU A 31 1.23 23.19 13.35
N ILE A 32 1.69 22.84 12.15
CA ILE A 32 1.35 21.60 11.46
C ILE A 32 2.57 20.71 11.42
N GLU A 33 2.37 19.46 11.82
CA GLU A 33 3.40 18.44 11.83
C GLU A 33 2.93 17.23 11.02
N ILE A 34 3.79 16.74 10.14
CA ILE A 34 3.61 15.42 9.53
C ILE A 34 4.31 14.42 10.44
N ILE A 35 3.52 13.66 11.20
CA ILE A 35 3.99 12.66 12.15
C ILE A 35 4.63 11.50 11.40
N GLY A 36 4.02 11.09 10.29
CA GLY A 36 4.50 9.95 9.53
C GLY A 36 3.72 9.68 8.26
N LEU A 37 4.27 8.77 7.46
CA LEU A 37 3.66 8.27 6.24
C LEU A 37 3.87 6.76 6.20
N LYS A 38 2.78 5.98 6.14
CA LYS A 38 2.83 4.52 6.17
C LYS A 38 2.17 3.94 4.92
N LEU A 39 2.66 2.82 4.43
CA LEU A 39 2.01 2.05 3.37
C LEU A 39 0.81 1.31 3.99
N SER A 40 -0.41 1.71 3.63
CA SER A 40 -1.63 1.19 4.28
C SER A 40 -2.27 0.04 3.53
N LYS A 41 -2.20 0.04 2.20
CA LYS A 41 -2.77 -1.01 1.36
C LYS A 41 -2.09 -1.06 0.00
N VAL A 42 -1.96 -2.26 -0.54
CA VAL A 42 -1.51 -2.52 -1.90
C VAL A 42 -2.59 -3.33 -2.62
N THR A 43 -2.92 -2.98 -3.85
CA THR A 43 -3.73 -3.80 -4.75
C THR A 43 -2.94 -4.12 -6.01
N MET A 44 -3.55 -4.80 -6.99
CA MET A 44 -2.94 -4.99 -8.32
C MET A 44 -2.89 -3.70 -9.16
N THR A 45 -3.68 -2.68 -8.78
CA THR A 45 -3.91 -1.47 -9.59
C THR A 45 -3.46 -0.19 -8.88
N ASP A 46 -3.44 -0.21 -7.55
CA ASP A 46 -3.27 0.96 -6.72
C ASP A 46 -2.37 0.68 -5.51
N VAL A 47 -1.81 1.75 -4.98
CA VAL A 47 -1.13 1.78 -3.69
C VAL A 47 -1.72 2.90 -2.84
N SER A 48 -1.98 2.59 -1.56
CA SER A 48 -2.52 3.52 -0.58
C SER A 48 -1.47 3.81 0.48
N LEU A 49 -1.25 5.09 0.75
CA LEU A 49 -0.45 5.57 1.88
C LEU A 49 -1.34 6.27 2.90
N LEU A 50 -1.05 6.07 4.18
CA LEU A 50 -1.65 6.79 5.29
C LEU A 50 -0.68 7.87 5.76
N LEU A 51 -1.03 9.13 5.52
CA LEU A 51 -0.32 10.30 6.00
C LEU A 51 -0.90 10.69 7.36
N GLU A 52 -0.11 10.58 8.42
CA GLU A 52 -0.48 10.97 9.77
C GLU A 52 -0.02 12.42 10.00
N THR A 53 -0.98 13.31 10.26
CA THR A 53 -0.69 14.73 10.54
C THR A 53 -1.28 15.17 11.87
N SER A 54 -0.69 16.20 12.45
CA SER A 54 -1.15 16.87 13.66
C SER A 54 -1.14 18.37 13.44
N ILE A 55 -2.19 19.04 13.92
CA ILE A 55 -2.27 20.50 13.88
C ILE A 55 -2.58 21.03 15.26
N LYS A 56 -1.75 21.94 15.74
CA LYS A 56 -1.86 22.55 17.06
C LYS A 56 -2.36 23.99 16.94
N ASN A 57 -3.46 24.26 17.64
CA ASN A 57 -4.02 25.60 17.77
C ASN A 57 -3.48 26.26 19.05
N PRO A 58 -2.65 27.32 18.94
CA PRO A 58 -2.13 28.02 20.11
C PRO A 58 -3.13 29.01 20.74
N TYR A 59 -4.24 29.33 20.05
CA TYR A 59 -5.20 30.35 20.47
C TYR A 59 -6.20 29.82 21.51
N ASN A 60 -6.71 30.73 22.34
CA ASN A 60 -7.82 30.45 23.26
C ASN A 60 -9.20 30.50 22.59
N VAL A 61 -9.25 30.45 21.25
CA VAL A 61 -10.45 30.41 20.44
C VAL A 61 -10.30 29.35 19.36
N THR A 62 -11.42 28.81 18.89
CA THR A 62 -11.47 27.84 17.81
C THR A 62 -10.99 28.48 16.50
N ILE A 63 -10.09 27.81 15.80
CA ILE A 63 -9.70 28.16 14.43
C ILE A 63 -10.76 27.58 13.48
N PRO A 64 -11.35 28.39 12.58
CA PRO A 64 -12.30 27.91 11.58
C PRO A 64 -11.62 27.04 10.51
N SER A 65 -12.39 26.54 9.53
CA SER A 65 -11.87 25.67 8.47
C SER A 65 -10.57 26.19 7.85
N SER A 66 -9.54 25.32 7.86
CA SER A 66 -8.24 25.60 7.28
C SER A 66 -8.04 24.74 6.04
N ASP A 67 -7.45 25.30 5.00
CA ASP A 67 -7.20 24.62 3.73
C ASP A 67 -5.75 24.11 3.70
N LEU A 68 -5.55 22.82 3.46
CA LEU A 68 -4.24 22.23 3.19
C LEU A 68 -4.12 21.92 1.70
N ALA A 69 -3.16 22.56 1.03
CA ALA A 69 -2.79 22.25 -0.34
C ALA A 69 -1.40 21.62 -0.37
N LEU A 70 -1.26 20.43 -0.95
CA LEU A 70 -0.01 19.68 -1.05
C LEU A 70 0.23 19.23 -2.49
N ASP A 71 1.43 19.48 -3.00
CA ASP A 71 2.00 18.81 -4.16
C ASP A 71 2.73 17.55 -3.72
N VAL A 72 2.39 16.43 -4.34
CA VAL A 72 3.05 15.15 -4.17
C VAL A 72 4.04 14.97 -5.31
N ASN A 73 5.33 14.91 -4.97
CA ASN A 73 6.42 14.70 -5.91
C ASN A 73 7.10 13.37 -5.62
N ILE A 74 7.58 12.70 -6.65
CA ILE A 74 8.43 11.52 -6.55
C ILE A 74 9.72 11.81 -7.30
N GLU A 75 10.86 11.67 -6.63
CA GLU A 75 12.18 11.95 -7.22
C GLU A 75 12.26 13.37 -7.82
N GLY A 76 11.60 14.33 -7.16
CA GLY A 76 11.53 15.74 -7.58
C GLY A 76 10.58 16.02 -8.75
N LEU A 77 9.91 15.01 -9.31
CA LEU A 77 8.91 15.21 -10.37
C LEU A 77 7.49 15.15 -9.77
N LYS A 78 6.63 16.06 -10.22
CA LYS A 78 5.25 16.15 -9.76
C LYS A 78 4.44 14.93 -10.19
N LEU A 79 3.83 14.26 -9.21
CA LEU A 79 2.88 13.16 -9.42
C LEU A 79 1.46 13.70 -9.43
N THR A 80 1.06 14.42 -8.38
CA THR A 80 -0.30 14.96 -8.23
C THR A 80 -0.34 16.11 -7.23
N SER A 81 -1.52 16.73 -7.07
CA SER A 81 -1.82 17.73 -6.04
C SER A 81 -3.05 17.31 -5.24
N LEU A 82 -3.00 17.51 -3.93
CA LEU A 82 -4.10 17.32 -2.98
C LEU A 82 -4.55 18.68 -2.47
N LYS A 83 -5.86 18.90 -2.38
CA LYS A 83 -6.44 19.98 -1.58
C LYS A 83 -7.47 19.38 -0.64
N THR A 84 -7.36 19.68 0.65
CA THR A 84 -8.30 19.19 1.66
C THR A 84 -8.64 20.28 2.67
N ASP A 85 -9.90 20.29 3.12
CA ASP A 85 -10.34 21.06 4.26
C ASP A 85 -9.99 20.29 5.55
N LEU A 86 -9.47 21.00 6.53
CA LEU A 86 -9.07 20.44 7.82
C LEU A 86 -10.16 20.56 8.89
N GLY A 87 -11.28 21.19 8.54
CA GLY A 87 -12.35 21.54 9.46
C GLY A 87 -11.89 22.49 10.57
N LYS A 88 -12.73 22.61 11.59
CA LYS A 88 -12.45 23.42 12.77
C LYS A 88 -11.41 22.76 13.67
N ILE A 89 -10.60 23.58 14.34
CA ILE A 89 -9.60 23.16 15.33
C ILE A 89 -9.90 23.88 16.65
N GLU A 90 -10.26 23.12 17.69
CA GLU A 90 -10.70 23.67 18.97
C GLU A 90 -9.60 24.49 19.67
N SER A 91 -10.01 25.39 20.57
CA SER A 91 -9.09 26.26 21.30
C SER A 91 -8.03 25.47 22.08
N LYS A 92 -6.76 25.89 22.02
CA LYS A 92 -5.63 25.28 22.75
C LYS A 92 -5.54 23.76 22.59
N SER A 93 -6.00 23.24 21.45
CA SER A 93 -6.05 21.80 21.20
C SER A 93 -5.10 21.40 20.07
N THR A 94 -4.74 20.12 20.09
CA THR A 94 -4.07 19.43 19.00
C THR A 94 -5.08 18.50 18.33
N LYS A 95 -5.19 18.59 17.01
CA LYS A 95 -6.08 17.73 16.21
C LYS A 95 -5.22 16.82 15.33
N ASN A 96 -5.37 15.51 15.54
CA ASN A 96 -4.76 14.51 14.68
C ASN A 96 -5.65 14.25 13.47
N MET A 97 -5.07 14.29 12.28
CA MET A 97 -5.77 14.13 11.01
C MET A 97 -5.02 13.17 10.10
N PRO A 98 -5.50 11.91 9.98
CA PRO A 98 -4.98 10.99 8.98
C PRO A 98 -5.58 11.28 7.60
N PHE A 99 -4.74 11.27 6.56
CA PHE A 99 -5.17 11.33 5.16
C PHE A 99 -4.77 10.06 4.42
N GLN A 100 -5.69 9.53 3.62
CA GLN A 100 -5.38 8.44 2.71
C GLN A 100 -5.01 8.99 1.34
N LEU A 101 -3.77 8.75 0.93
CA LEU A 101 -3.27 9.07 -0.41
C LEU A 101 -3.34 7.80 -1.26
N ASN A 102 -4.11 7.84 -2.34
CA ASN A 102 -4.26 6.69 -3.26
C ASN A 102 -3.61 7.01 -4.60
N PHE A 103 -2.70 6.17 -5.04
CA PHE A 103 -1.99 6.33 -6.32
C PHE A 103 -2.19 5.10 -7.20
N LYS A 104 -2.55 5.34 -8.46
CA LYS A 104 -2.64 4.28 -9.47
C LYS A 104 -1.26 3.92 -9.98
N TYR A 105 -1.01 2.63 -10.22
CA TYR A 105 0.26 2.21 -10.84
C TYR A 105 0.44 2.72 -12.26
N THR A 106 -0.65 3.06 -12.97
CA THR A 106 -0.57 3.72 -14.28
C THR A 106 0.18 5.05 -14.21
N ASP A 107 0.09 5.76 -13.09
CA ASP A 107 0.73 7.06 -12.89
C ASP A 107 2.15 6.88 -12.34
N LEU A 108 2.39 5.81 -11.59
CA LEU A 108 3.68 5.46 -11.01
C LEU A 108 4.64 4.78 -12.01
N ILE A 109 4.13 4.15 -13.07
CA ILE A 109 4.94 3.35 -14.00
C ILE A 109 6.03 4.17 -14.70
N GLN A 110 5.80 5.47 -14.94
CA GLN A 110 6.79 6.36 -15.55
C GLN A 110 8.03 6.51 -14.64
N PHE A 111 7.84 6.53 -13.32
CA PHE A 111 8.92 6.64 -12.35
C PHE A 111 9.70 5.33 -12.28
N TYR A 112 9.02 4.18 -12.27
CA TYR A 112 9.66 2.86 -12.30
C TYR A 112 10.47 2.65 -13.58
N LYS A 113 9.99 3.14 -14.73
CA LYS A 113 10.75 3.12 -15.99
C LYS A 113 11.96 4.05 -15.97
N LYS A 114 11.83 5.24 -15.37
CA LYS A 114 12.91 6.23 -15.28
C LYS A 114 14.00 5.83 -14.27
N PHE A 115 13.62 5.12 -13.21
CA PHE A 115 14.49 4.70 -12.12
C PHE A 115 14.41 3.18 -11.87
N PRO A 116 14.76 2.32 -12.85
CA PRO A 116 14.45 0.88 -12.81
C PRO A 116 15.22 0.09 -11.75
N SER A 117 16.33 0.62 -11.25
CA SER A 117 17.17 -0.02 -10.23
C SER A 117 16.96 0.53 -8.82
N LYS A 118 16.15 1.59 -8.65
CA LYS A 118 15.94 2.22 -7.34
C LYS A 118 14.92 1.44 -6.52
N GLU A 119 15.40 0.69 -5.53
CA GLU A 119 14.52 -0.03 -4.58
C GLU A 119 13.62 0.93 -3.77
N PHE A 120 14.04 2.18 -3.58
CA PHE A 120 13.24 3.20 -2.91
C PHE A 120 13.20 4.47 -3.73
N LEU A 121 12.02 5.08 -3.82
CA LEU A 121 11.81 6.39 -4.43
C LEU A 121 11.56 7.42 -3.33
N ASN A 122 12.17 8.59 -3.47
CA ASN A 122 11.94 9.70 -2.57
C ASN A 122 10.59 10.35 -2.87
N LEU A 123 9.60 10.11 -2.01
CA LEU A 123 8.34 10.84 -2.01
C LEU A 123 8.51 12.13 -1.22
N GLN A 124 8.10 13.24 -1.82
CA GLN A 124 8.17 14.56 -1.22
C GLN A 124 6.80 15.23 -1.28
N LEU A 125 6.32 15.66 -0.13
CA LEU A 125 5.11 16.48 0.02
C LEU A 125 5.56 17.93 0.20
N LYS A 126 5.10 18.83 -0.66
CA LYS A 126 5.36 20.27 -0.56
C LYS A 126 4.08 21.04 -0.67
N GLY A 127 3.85 22.00 0.21
CA GLY A 127 2.63 22.78 0.11
C GLY A 127 2.49 23.84 1.17
N ASN A 128 1.27 24.32 1.30
CA ASN A 128 0.93 25.38 2.24
C ASN A 128 -0.39 25.06 2.93
N LEU A 129 -0.37 25.24 4.23
CA LEU A 129 -1.55 25.28 5.08
C LEU A 129 -2.01 26.73 5.19
N SER A 130 -3.22 27.02 4.72
CA SER A 130 -3.88 28.31 4.89
C SER A 130 -4.77 28.26 6.14
N VAL A 131 -4.32 28.87 7.23
CA VAL A 131 -5.06 28.95 8.49
C VAL A 131 -5.68 30.34 8.67
N PRO A 132 -7.01 30.47 8.74
CA PRO A 132 -7.63 31.76 9.00
C PRO A 132 -7.25 32.30 10.39
N ILE A 133 -7.01 33.60 10.47
CA ILE A 133 -6.77 34.28 11.74
C ILE A 133 -8.14 34.53 12.39
N PRO A 134 -8.38 34.07 13.64
CA PRO A 134 -9.62 34.39 14.33
C PRO A 134 -9.75 35.91 14.50
N THR A 135 -10.97 36.45 14.30
CA THR A 135 -11.24 37.91 14.31
C THR A 135 -10.78 38.64 15.57
N LYS A 136 -10.71 37.93 16.71
CA LYS A 136 -10.21 38.46 17.99
C LYS A 136 -8.71 38.81 17.97
N TYR A 137 -7.96 38.26 17.01
CA TYR A 137 -6.52 38.45 16.83
C TYR A 137 -6.21 39.23 15.54
N ASP A 138 -7.12 40.09 15.09
CA ASP A 138 -7.00 40.85 13.84
C ASP A 138 -5.62 41.49 13.67
N LEU A 139 -4.98 41.19 12.53
CA LEU A 139 -3.62 41.60 12.19
C LEU A 139 -3.66 42.54 11.00
N ALA A 140 -4.09 43.79 11.19
CA ALA A 140 -3.94 44.89 10.23
C ALA A 140 -4.05 44.49 8.74
N GLY A 141 -5.12 43.76 8.37
CA GLY A 141 -5.39 43.32 7.00
C GLY A 141 -4.96 41.89 6.62
N LYS A 142 -4.21 41.18 7.48
CA LYS A 142 -3.87 39.75 7.30
C LYS A 142 -5.04 38.89 7.78
N LYS A 143 -5.65 38.15 6.85
CA LYS A 143 -6.82 37.28 7.11
C LYS A 143 -6.45 35.83 7.38
N SER A 144 -5.25 35.38 6.99
CA SER A 144 -4.78 34.02 7.20
C SER A 144 -3.26 33.94 7.32
N PHE A 145 -2.77 32.89 8.00
CA PHE A 145 -1.39 32.42 7.92
C PHE A 145 -1.25 31.44 6.76
N ALA A 146 -0.12 31.53 6.05
CA ALA A 146 0.32 30.50 5.13
C ALA A 146 1.50 29.79 5.78
N VAL A 147 1.27 28.59 6.31
CA VAL A 147 2.29 27.78 6.98
C VAL A 147 2.85 26.80 5.94
N PRO A 148 4.13 26.90 5.56
CA PRO A 148 4.72 25.98 4.60
C PRO A 148 4.83 24.59 5.20
N VAL A 149 4.53 23.59 4.37
CA VAL A 149 4.62 22.17 4.74
C VAL A 149 5.59 21.50 3.78
N GLU A 150 6.67 20.95 4.31
CA GLU A 150 7.59 20.11 3.55
C GLU A 150 7.87 18.82 4.30
N PHE A 151 7.77 17.68 3.61
CA PHE A 151 8.07 16.37 4.16
C PHE A 151 8.65 15.48 3.07
N THR A 152 9.66 14.68 3.42
CA THR A 152 10.29 13.74 2.49
C THR A 152 10.45 12.39 3.17
N LYS A 153 10.02 11.32 2.51
CA LYS A 153 10.20 9.95 2.99
C LYS A 153 10.47 9.00 1.81
N PRO A 154 11.43 8.06 1.93
CA PRO A 154 11.57 7.00 0.94
C PRO A 154 10.35 6.06 0.99
N ILE A 155 9.80 5.74 -0.17
CA ILE A 155 8.75 4.74 -0.36
C ILE A 155 9.27 3.60 -1.23
N PRO A 156 8.81 2.35 -1.02
CA PRO A 156 9.28 1.23 -1.81
C PRO A 156 8.74 1.33 -3.25
N SER A 157 9.61 1.11 -4.22
CA SER A 157 9.24 0.82 -5.60
C SER A 157 8.50 -0.52 -5.70
N ALA A 158 7.18 -0.48 -5.55
CA ALA A 158 6.31 -1.65 -5.61
C ALA A 158 5.41 -1.63 -6.86
N LEU A 159 5.41 -2.73 -7.61
CA LEU A 159 4.51 -3.02 -8.72
C LEU A 159 4.13 -4.51 -8.68
N PRO A 160 3.13 -4.88 -7.87
CA PRO A 160 2.64 -6.26 -7.77
C PRO A 160 2.32 -6.90 -9.11
N ASP A 161 2.61 -8.19 -9.20
CA ASP A 161 1.86 -9.10 -10.03
C ASP A 161 1.75 -10.47 -9.37
N VAL A 162 0.75 -11.23 -9.78
CA VAL A 162 0.53 -12.62 -9.37
C VAL A 162 0.26 -13.47 -10.61
N GLU A 163 0.94 -14.61 -10.68
CA GLU A 163 0.87 -15.54 -11.79
C GLU A 163 0.67 -16.97 -11.27
N ILE A 164 -0.09 -17.76 -12.01
CA ILE A 164 -0.16 -19.21 -11.82
C ILE A 164 0.84 -19.83 -12.79
N SER A 165 1.73 -20.67 -12.27
CA SER A 165 2.73 -21.39 -13.06
C SER A 165 2.70 -22.88 -12.75
N ASN A 166 3.30 -23.69 -13.64
CA ASN A 166 3.40 -25.15 -13.48
C ASN A 166 2.07 -25.86 -13.18
N PHE A 167 0.97 -25.36 -13.75
CA PHE A 167 -0.35 -25.93 -13.52
C PHE A 167 -0.45 -27.32 -14.17
N THR A 168 -0.81 -28.29 -13.35
CA THR A 168 -1.02 -29.68 -13.76
C THR A 168 -2.28 -30.20 -13.10
N MET A 169 -3.14 -30.86 -13.88
CA MET A 169 -4.35 -31.49 -13.38
C MET A 169 -4.43 -32.89 -13.97
N ILE A 170 -4.30 -33.89 -13.10
CA ILE A 170 -4.33 -35.30 -13.44
C ILE A 170 -5.74 -35.80 -13.12
N SER A 171 -6.48 -36.09 -14.18
CA SER A 171 -7.76 -36.78 -14.05
C SER A 171 -7.55 -38.29 -14.01
N PRO A 172 -8.38 -39.03 -13.28
CA PRO A 172 -8.44 -40.47 -13.40
C PRO A 172 -9.04 -40.87 -14.76
N ASP A 173 -8.85 -42.12 -15.16
CA ASP A 173 -9.36 -42.62 -16.44
C ASP A 173 -10.90 -42.68 -16.42
N PHE A 174 -11.54 -41.65 -16.98
CA PHE A 174 -12.99 -41.56 -17.07
C PHE A 174 -13.63 -42.66 -17.92
N THR A 175 -12.90 -43.24 -18.86
CA THR A 175 -13.41 -44.32 -19.72
C THR A 175 -13.52 -45.60 -18.90
N GLN A 176 -12.47 -45.91 -18.13
CA GLN A 176 -12.48 -47.04 -17.21
C GLN A 176 -13.55 -46.88 -16.13
N LEU A 177 -13.70 -45.66 -15.57
CA LEU A 177 -14.76 -45.37 -14.59
C LEU A 177 -16.17 -45.57 -15.16
N ALA A 178 -16.44 -45.14 -16.39
CA ALA A 178 -17.73 -45.36 -17.04
C ALA A 178 -17.99 -46.86 -17.26
N LEU A 179 -16.97 -47.62 -17.66
CA LEU A 179 -17.05 -49.06 -17.85
C LEU A 179 -17.31 -49.81 -16.53
N ASP A 180 -16.63 -49.41 -15.46
CA ASP A 180 -16.82 -49.98 -14.12
C ASP A 180 -18.23 -49.64 -13.57
N SER A 181 -18.79 -48.49 -13.95
CA SER A 181 -20.17 -48.11 -13.64
C SER A 181 -21.15 -49.03 -14.34
N ALA A 182 -21.01 -49.19 -15.65
CA ALA A 182 -21.88 -50.01 -16.48
C ALA A 182 -21.83 -51.50 -16.10
N LYS A 183 -20.69 -51.98 -15.59
CA LYS A 183 -20.51 -53.33 -15.06
C LYS A 183 -21.05 -53.52 -13.64
N GLY A 184 -21.63 -52.49 -13.01
CA GLY A 184 -22.13 -52.53 -11.64
C GLY A 184 -21.04 -52.59 -10.56
N ILE A 185 -19.76 -52.52 -10.96
CA ILE A 185 -18.59 -52.60 -10.06
C ILE A 185 -18.48 -51.31 -9.22
N LEU A 186 -18.91 -50.17 -9.77
CA LEU A 186 -19.00 -48.93 -9.00
C LEU A 186 -20.12 -48.91 -7.96
N GLY A 187 -21.08 -49.85 -7.99
CA GLY A 187 -22.02 -50.02 -6.88
C GLY A 187 -21.31 -50.33 -5.55
N GLY A 188 -20.14 -50.96 -5.59
CA GLY A 188 -19.28 -51.21 -4.42
C GLY A 188 -18.20 -50.15 -4.16
N VAL A 189 -17.84 -49.34 -5.17
CA VAL A 189 -16.79 -48.30 -5.08
C VAL A 189 -17.36 -46.90 -4.81
N LEU A 190 -18.56 -46.61 -5.29
CA LEU A 190 -19.32 -45.36 -5.02
C LEU A 190 -20.48 -45.57 -4.04
N GLY A 191 -20.96 -46.81 -3.87
CA GLY A 191 -22.18 -47.09 -3.11
C GLY A 191 -22.00 -47.42 -1.62
N ASN A 192 -20.78 -47.59 -1.09
CA ASN A 192 -20.62 -47.87 0.35
C ASN A 192 -19.22 -47.65 0.96
N LYS A 193 -18.33 -46.85 0.36
CA LYS A 193 -17.02 -46.53 0.95
C LYS A 193 -16.79 -45.02 0.94
N ASP A 194 -16.27 -44.53 2.08
CA ASP A 194 -15.86 -43.16 2.36
C ASP A 194 -15.47 -42.38 1.07
N PRO A 195 -16.17 -41.29 0.71
CA PRO A 195 -15.87 -40.45 -0.46
C PRO A 195 -14.39 -40.05 -0.57
N LYS A 196 -13.68 -40.05 0.57
CA LYS A 196 -12.24 -39.78 0.66
C LYS A 196 -11.35 -40.81 -0.03
N ASN A 197 -11.85 -42.01 -0.34
CA ASN A 197 -11.08 -43.11 -0.96
C ASN A 197 -11.46 -43.39 -2.41
N GLY A 198 -12.39 -42.60 -2.99
CA GLY A 198 -12.76 -42.70 -4.39
C GLY A 198 -11.71 -42.10 -5.34
N PRO A 199 -11.90 -42.25 -6.66
CA PRO A 199 -11.02 -41.65 -7.66
C PRO A 199 -11.06 -40.12 -7.56
N LYS A 200 -9.90 -39.49 -7.71
CA LYS A 200 -9.69 -38.05 -7.45
C LYS A 200 -9.07 -37.36 -8.64
N ILE A 201 -9.39 -36.09 -8.78
CA ILE A 201 -8.67 -35.15 -9.64
C ILE A 201 -7.55 -34.57 -8.80
N GLU A 202 -6.31 -34.93 -9.12
CA GLU A 202 -5.13 -34.37 -8.48
C GLU A 202 -4.70 -33.11 -9.22
N THR A 203 -4.32 -32.07 -8.51
CA THR A 203 -3.87 -30.83 -9.12
C THR A 203 -2.70 -30.26 -8.36
N ALA A 204 -1.69 -29.82 -9.09
CA ALA A 204 -0.55 -29.09 -8.56
C ALA A 204 -0.29 -27.84 -9.39
N PHE A 205 0.02 -26.73 -8.71
CA PHE A 205 0.37 -25.47 -9.35
C PHE A 205 1.17 -24.60 -8.38
N ASP A 206 1.90 -23.64 -8.92
CA ASP A 206 2.65 -22.67 -8.15
C ASP A 206 2.01 -21.29 -8.31
N LEU A 207 1.75 -20.62 -7.19
CA LEU A 207 1.47 -19.19 -7.18
C LEU A 207 2.80 -18.44 -7.09
N LYS A 208 3.05 -17.60 -8.08
CA LYS A 208 4.22 -16.73 -8.15
C LYS A 208 3.78 -15.31 -7.93
N PHE A 209 4.13 -14.76 -6.78
CA PHE A 209 3.96 -13.35 -6.46
C PHE A 209 5.25 -12.63 -6.79
N LEU A 210 5.19 -11.57 -7.58
CA LEU A 210 6.39 -10.83 -7.96
C LEU A 210 6.20 -9.33 -7.78
N ASN A 211 7.31 -8.66 -7.45
CA ASN A 211 7.43 -7.23 -7.62
C ASN A 211 8.11 -6.93 -8.97
N LYS A 212 7.37 -6.34 -9.92
CA LYS A 212 7.94 -5.92 -11.22
C LYS A 212 8.81 -4.67 -11.11
N ALA A 213 8.73 -3.94 -10.00
CA ALA A 213 9.59 -2.82 -9.71
C ALA A 213 10.84 -3.28 -8.92
N ALA A 214 11.62 -2.33 -8.43
CA ALA A 214 12.96 -2.65 -7.94
C ALA A 214 12.99 -3.22 -6.50
N SER A 215 12.03 -2.89 -5.62
CA SER A 215 12.12 -3.26 -4.21
C SER A 215 12.06 -4.77 -3.97
N LYS A 216 12.74 -5.21 -2.92
CA LYS A 216 12.52 -6.52 -2.33
C LYS A 216 11.24 -6.52 -1.49
N MET A 217 10.58 -7.65 -1.44
CA MET A 217 9.27 -7.90 -0.86
C MET A 217 9.19 -9.35 -0.41
N ASN A 218 8.64 -9.54 0.77
CA ASN A 218 8.26 -10.85 1.27
C ASN A 218 6.73 -10.92 1.36
N LEU A 219 6.20 -12.07 0.95
CA LEU A 219 4.81 -12.43 1.10
C LEU A 219 4.64 -13.20 2.42
N ASN A 220 3.61 -12.84 3.17
CA ASN A 220 3.20 -13.44 4.43
C ASN A 220 1.66 -13.63 4.40
N ASP A 221 1.10 -14.39 5.34
CA ASP A 221 -0.34 -14.48 5.60
C ASP A 221 -1.24 -14.65 4.35
N LEU A 222 -0.92 -15.63 3.50
CA LEU A 222 -1.64 -15.84 2.25
C LEU A 222 -2.99 -16.54 2.46
N LYS A 223 -4.06 -15.94 1.94
CA LYS A 223 -5.36 -16.59 1.72
C LYS A 223 -5.83 -16.34 0.30
N PHE A 224 -6.21 -17.39 -0.41
CA PHE A 224 -6.66 -17.27 -1.79
C PHE A 224 -7.86 -18.16 -2.12
N ASN A 225 -8.58 -17.75 -3.16
CA ASN A 225 -9.61 -18.51 -3.85
C ASN A 225 -9.24 -18.57 -5.34
N LEU A 226 -9.23 -19.78 -5.88
CA LEU A 226 -9.05 -20.05 -7.30
C LEU A 226 -10.36 -20.62 -7.85
N GLU A 227 -10.85 -19.99 -8.90
CA GLU A 227 -11.99 -20.45 -9.68
C GLU A 227 -11.55 -20.84 -11.09
N LEU A 228 -12.17 -21.88 -11.64
CA LEU A 228 -11.97 -22.35 -13.00
C LEU A 228 -13.32 -22.32 -13.74
N ASP A 229 -13.40 -21.59 -14.84
CA ASP A 229 -14.64 -21.30 -15.60
C ASP A 229 -15.81 -20.85 -14.70
N GLY A 230 -15.52 -20.00 -13.71
CA GLY A 230 -16.50 -19.47 -12.74
C GLY A 230 -16.96 -20.50 -11.70
N GLN A 231 -16.32 -21.67 -11.64
CA GLN A 231 -16.57 -22.66 -10.60
C GLN A 231 -15.48 -22.59 -9.53
N LYS A 232 -15.91 -22.54 -8.28
CA LYS A 232 -14.99 -22.62 -7.14
C LYS A 232 -14.17 -23.89 -7.23
N PHE A 233 -12.85 -23.75 -7.27
CA PHE A 233 -11.94 -24.88 -7.41
C PHE A 233 -11.14 -25.12 -6.13
N VAL A 234 -10.42 -24.10 -5.63
CA VAL A 234 -9.60 -24.22 -4.41
C VAL A 234 -9.73 -22.97 -3.56
N THR A 235 -9.91 -23.15 -2.25
CA THR A 235 -9.68 -22.09 -1.26
C THR A 235 -8.66 -22.61 -0.27
N ALA A 236 -7.56 -21.86 -0.06
CA ALA A 236 -6.49 -22.31 0.82
C ALA A 236 -5.80 -21.16 1.55
N SER A 237 -5.14 -21.52 2.64
CA SER A 237 -4.23 -20.66 3.41
C SER A 237 -2.92 -21.43 3.63
N PRO A 238 -2.00 -21.38 2.66
CA PRO A 238 -0.79 -22.20 2.67
C PRO A 238 0.13 -21.86 3.86
N GLU A 239 0.71 -22.88 4.47
CA GLU A 239 1.64 -22.72 5.61
C GLU A 239 3.05 -22.33 5.16
N GLU A 240 3.48 -22.82 3.99
CA GLU A 240 4.82 -22.59 3.47
C GLU A 240 4.80 -21.54 2.34
N ILE A 241 5.54 -20.45 2.56
CA ILE A 241 5.78 -19.39 1.57
C ILE A 241 7.29 -19.24 1.41
N ILE A 242 7.79 -19.43 0.20
CA ILE A 242 9.22 -19.31 -0.10
C ILE A 242 9.48 -17.91 -0.65
N ASN A 243 10.21 -17.09 0.10
CA ASN A 243 10.55 -15.72 -0.28
C ASN A 243 11.99 -15.67 -0.84
N ASP A 244 12.14 -15.18 -2.07
CA ASP A 244 13.43 -15.00 -2.78
C ASP A 244 13.70 -13.50 -3.04
N GLY A 245 13.20 -12.64 -2.14
CA GLY A 245 13.41 -11.19 -2.21
C GLY A 245 12.53 -10.48 -3.24
N LYS A 246 12.62 -10.75 -4.54
CA LYS A 246 11.73 -10.09 -5.54
C LYS A 246 10.52 -10.92 -5.94
N THR A 247 10.58 -12.20 -5.61
CA THR A 247 9.55 -13.18 -5.93
C THR A 247 9.26 -14.00 -4.69
N SER A 248 7.98 -14.32 -4.48
CA SER A 248 7.54 -15.29 -3.50
C SER A 248 6.81 -16.41 -4.22
N PHE A 249 7.14 -17.64 -3.86
CA PHE A 249 6.56 -18.85 -4.44
C PHE A 249 5.74 -19.59 -3.40
N VAL A 250 4.57 -20.07 -3.82
CA VAL A 250 3.72 -20.91 -3.00
C VAL A 250 3.30 -22.12 -3.82
N LYS A 251 3.74 -23.30 -3.39
CA LYS A 251 3.44 -24.57 -4.05
C LYS A 251 2.13 -25.11 -3.52
N ILE A 252 1.17 -25.32 -4.40
CA ILE A 252 -0.13 -25.85 -4.05
C ILE A 252 -0.26 -27.25 -4.61
N LYS A 253 -0.64 -28.19 -3.74
CA LYS A 253 -1.08 -29.54 -4.12
C LYS A 253 -2.45 -29.77 -3.50
N THR A 254 -3.41 -30.15 -4.33
CA THR A 254 -4.77 -30.44 -3.91
C THR A 254 -5.28 -31.69 -4.60
N SER A 255 -6.31 -32.29 -4.03
CA SER A 255 -6.97 -33.46 -4.59
C SER A 255 -8.46 -33.36 -4.28
N VAL A 256 -9.28 -33.40 -5.33
CA VAL A 256 -10.74 -33.30 -5.22
C VAL A 256 -11.34 -34.64 -5.65
N PRO A 257 -12.12 -35.33 -4.79
CA PRO A 257 -12.88 -36.50 -5.20
C PRO A 257 -13.81 -36.16 -6.37
N ILE A 258 -13.90 -37.03 -7.38
CA ILE A 258 -14.74 -36.74 -8.57
C ILE A 258 -16.21 -36.51 -8.19
N LEU A 259 -16.70 -37.23 -7.19
CA LEU A 259 -18.08 -37.09 -6.71
C LEU A 259 -18.38 -35.68 -6.21
N ASP A 260 -17.39 -35.00 -5.64
CA ASP A 260 -17.52 -33.65 -5.11
C ASP A 260 -17.22 -32.58 -6.18
N ALA A 261 -16.44 -32.93 -7.21
CA ALA A 261 -15.98 -32.00 -8.24
C ALA A 261 -17.11 -31.48 -9.14
N GLY A 262 -18.22 -32.22 -9.25
CA GLY A 262 -19.31 -31.89 -10.16
C GLY A 262 -18.92 -31.99 -11.65
N SER A 263 -19.92 -31.89 -12.54
CA SER A 263 -19.72 -32.08 -13.98
C SER A 263 -18.82 -31.01 -14.61
N ALA A 264 -18.85 -29.78 -14.09
CA ALA A 264 -18.05 -28.68 -14.62
C ALA A 264 -16.55 -28.90 -14.42
N LEU A 265 -16.08 -29.22 -13.21
CA LEU A 265 -14.66 -29.51 -12.97
C LEU A 265 -14.19 -30.76 -13.71
N VAL A 266 -15.06 -31.78 -13.86
CA VAL A 266 -14.77 -32.95 -14.69
C VAL A 266 -14.56 -32.57 -16.16
N ASN A 267 -15.41 -31.71 -16.71
CA ASN A 267 -15.26 -31.23 -18.10
C ASN A 267 -13.99 -30.41 -18.28
N ILE A 268 -13.65 -29.57 -17.29
CA ILE A 268 -12.40 -28.80 -17.28
C ILE A 268 -11.20 -29.74 -17.31
N ALA A 269 -11.19 -30.77 -16.45
CA ALA A 269 -10.13 -31.77 -16.39
C ALA A 269 -9.95 -32.51 -17.74
N LYS A 270 -11.07 -32.85 -18.41
CA LYS A 270 -11.07 -33.50 -19.74
C LYS A 270 -10.57 -32.58 -20.85
N ASN A 271 -11.03 -31.34 -20.86
CA ASN A 271 -10.71 -30.36 -21.92
C ASN A 271 -9.30 -29.79 -21.82
N LYS A 272 -8.65 -29.95 -20.65
CA LYS A 272 -7.28 -29.49 -20.37
C LYS A 272 -7.07 -27.98 -20.56
N SER A 273 -8.14 -27.21 -20.39
CA SER A 273 -8.13 -25.76 -20.45
C SER A 273 -9.25 -25.17 -19.63
N ALA A 274 -9.01 -24.02 -19.00
CA ALA A 274 -10.02 -23.25 -18.29
C ALA A 274 -9.64 -21.77 -18.25
N LYS A 275 -10.63 -20.89 -18.22
CA LYS A 275 -10.43 -19.54 -17.69
C LYS A 275 -10.26 -19.64 -16.19
N TYR A 276 -9.40 -18.82 -15.62
CA TYR A 276 -9.26 -18.77 -14.18
C TYR A 276 -9.54 -17.37 -13.64
N GLU A 277 -9.99 -17.33 -12.40
CA GLU A 277 -10.00 -16.15 -11.56
C GLU A 277 -9.34 -16.50 -10.22
N LEU A 278 -8.25 -15.79 -9.92
CA LEU A 278 -7.49 -15.91 -8.69
C LEU A 278 -7.73 -14.65 -7.86
N THR A 279 -8.40 -14.82 -6.74
CA THR A 279 -8.65 -13.74 -5.77
C THR A 279 -8.00 -14.06 -4.45
N GLY A 280 -7.62 -13.04 -3.69
CA GLY A 280 -7.11 -13.27 -2.35
C GLY A 280 -6.58 -12.04 -1.65
N ILE A 281 -6.14 -12.30 -0.42
CA ILE A 281 -5.54 -11.32 0.47
C ILE A 281 -4.27 -11.95 1.03
N SER A 282 -3.22 -11.15 1.10
CA SER A 282 -1.95 -11.55 1.70
C SER A 282 -1.31 -10.38 2.43
N GLY A 283 -0.38 -10.67 3.31
CA GLY A 283 0.52 -9.71 3.92
C GLY A 283 1.76 -9.47 3.09
N TRP A 284 2.15 -8.22 2.91
CA TRP A 284 3.44 -7.86 2.35
C TRP A 284 4.33 -7.24 3.41
N SER A 285 5.62 -7.55 3.35
CA SER A 285 6.63 -6.78 4.07
C SER A 285 7.76 -6.40 3.13
N PHE A 286 8.29 -5.20 3.33
CA PHE A 286 9.48 -4.72 2.63
C PHE A 286 10.62 -4.77 3.64
N PRO A 287 11.60 -5.67 3.52
CA PRO A 287 12.59 -5.91 4.58
C PRO A 287 13.40 -4.68 5.03
N ALA A 288 13.48 -3.65 4.18
CA ALA A 288 14.16 -2.38 4.49
C ALA A 288 13.21 -1.30 5.04
N LEU A 289 11.95 -1.64 5.34
CA LEU A 289 10.99 -0.80 6.06
C LEU A 289 10.55 -1.52 7.34
N ASP A 290 10.29 -0.75 8.39
CA ASP A 290 9.77 -1.29 9.67
C ASP A 290 8.30 -1.73 9.58
N GLU A 291 7.67 -1.51 8.43
CA GLU A 291 6.27 -1.84 8.17
C GLU A 291 6.14 -3.33 7.79
N ALA A 292 5.60 -4.10 8.74
CA ALA A 292 5.27 -5.50 8.53
C ALA A 292 3.79 -5.67 8.16
N ASN A 293 3.51 -6.67 7.33
CA ASN A 293 2.17 -7.17 7.04
C ASN A 293 1.21 -6.13 6.43
N ILE A 294 1.68 -5.37 5.44
CA ILE A 294 0.86 -4.49 4.62
C ILE A 294 -0.16 -5.33 3.84
N PRO A 295 -1.47 -5.04 3.94
CA PRO A 295 -2.49 -5.76 3.20
C PRO A 295 -2.30 -5.63 1.69
N PHE A 296 -2.12 -6.77 1.01
CA PHE A 296 -2.13 -6.91 -0.44
C PHE A 296 -3.39 -7.66 -0.89
N GLN A 297 -4.23 -6.98 -1.67
CA GLN A 297 -5.44 -7.56 -2.27
C GLN A 297 -5.24 -7.75 -3.77
N TYR A 298 -5.53 -8.96 -4.26
CA TYR A 298 -5.38 -9.27 -5.68
C TYR A 298 -6.63 -9.94 -6.25
N ASN A 299 -6.90 -9.57 -7.50
CA ASN A 299 -7.79 -10.27 -8.41
C ASN A 299 -7.05 -10.39 -9.75
N LYS A 300 -6.81 -11.63 -10.18
CA LYS A 300 -6.13 -11.94 -11.44
C LYS A 300 -6.98 -12.92 -12.23
N MET A 301 -7.36 -12.50 -13.43
CA MET A 301 -8.00 -13.37 -14.41
C MET A 301 -7.01 -13.81 -15.48
N GLY A 302 -7.23 -14.98 -16.07
CA GLY A 302 -6.44 -15.46 -17.20
C GLY A 302 -6.94 -16.77 -17.77
N ASN A 303 -6.08 -17.47 -18.50
CA ASN A 303 -6.38 -18.77 -19.08
C ASN A 303 -5.28 -19.77 -18.70
N LEU A 304 -5.69 -20.96 -18.29
CA LEU A 304 -4.82 -22.11 -18.06
C LEU A 304 -5.00 -23.10 -19.20
N ARG A 305 -3.88 -23.72 -19.58
CA ARG A 305 -3.83 -24.90 -20.45
C ARG A 305 -2.76 -25.83 -19.92
N TRP A 306 -3.06 -27.11 -19.89
CA TRP A 306 -2.11 -28.13 -19.43
C TRP A 306 -2.10 -29.33 -20.37
N LYS A 307 -1.10 -30.17 -20.20
CA LYS A 307 -0.92 -31.40 -20.98
C LYS A 307 -1.46 -32.60 -20.23
#